data_AF-A0A5D2GAZ9-F1
#
_entry.id   AF-A0A5D2GAZ9-F1
#
_cell.length_a   1.000
_cell.length_b   1.000
_cell.length_c   1.000
_cell.angle_alpha   90.00
_cell.angle_beta   90.00
_cell.angle_gamma   90.00
#
_symmetry.space_group_name_H-M   'P 1'
#
loop_
_entity.id
_entity.type
_entity.pdbx_description
1 polymer ?
#
loop_
_entity_poly.entity_id
_entity_poly.type
_entity_poly.pdbx_seq_one_letter_code
_entity_poly.pdbx_strand_id
1 'polypeptide(L)'
;MDFQEQFFKEQIKFIHEARDEKEEKFEKLQQQQREKFVKQSTNTSNTEEYRRRADEIAKFIKLQDEEMEAFVSERDKLITVHEEKMAAMRQRHWQAEVELEKEFDTELSRLMEKYTPTLPGMDK
;
A
#
# COMPACT_ATOMS: atom_id res chain seq x y z
N MET A 1 -16.76 -19.37 8.32
CA MET A 1 -16.11 -18.04 8.19
C MET A 1 -14.90 -18.10 7.25
N ASP A 2 -14.16 -19.22 7.18
CA ASP A 2 -12.88 -19.29 6.46
C ASP A 2 -12.91 -19.06 4.93
N PHE A 3 -13.87 -19.64 4.20
CA PHE A 3 -13.84 -19.59 2.72
C PHE A 3 -14.01 -18.17 2.16
N GLN A 4 -14.84 -17.35 2.78
CA GLN A 4 -15.10 -15.99 2.32
C GLN A 4 -13.92 -15.07 2.65
N GLU A 5 -13.34 -15.21 3.84
CA GLU A 5 -12.15 -14.47 4.23
C GLU A 5 -10.93 -14.85 3.34
N GLN A 6 -10.73 -16.14 3.08
CA GLN A 6 -9.68 -16.63 2.18
C GLN A 6 -9.86 -16.10 0.75
N PHE A 7 -11.08 -16.11 0.21
CA PHE A 7 -11.38 -15.55 -1.11
C PHE A 7 -10.95 -14.08 -1.23
N PHE A 8 -11.27 -13.24 -0.24
CA PHE A 8 -10.85 -11.83 -0.28
C PHE A 8 -9.35 -11.66 -0.09
N LYS A 9 -8.70 -12.45 0.77
CA LYS A 9 -7.24 -12.44 0.92
C LYS A 9 -6.53 -12.80 -0.38
N GLU A 10 -7.03 -13.80 -1.12
CA GLU A 10 -6.49 -14.18 -2.42
C GLU A 10 -6.66 -13.07 -3.46
N GLN A 11 -7.82 -12.41 -3.52
CA GLN A 11 -8.00 -11.27 -4.43
C GLN A 11 -7.05 -10.11 -4.12
N ILE A 12 -6.86 -9.77 -2.85
CA ILE A 12 -5.90 -8.73 -2.44
C ILE A 12 -4.48 -9.13 -2.85
N LYS A 13 -4.11 -10.40 -2.66
CA LYS A 13 -2.81 -10.92 -3.07
C LYS A 13 -2.59 -10.78 -4.58
N PHE A 14 -3.57 -11.15 -5.39
CA PHE A 14 -3.50 -11.00 -6.84
C PHE A 14 -3.31 -9.52 -7.27
N ILE A 15 -4.00 -8.59 -6.60
CA ILE A 15 -3.84 -7.15 -6.85
C ILE A 15 -2.41 -6.70 -6.52
N HIS A 16 -1.83 -7.17 -5.41
CA HIS A 16 -0.44 -6.85 -5.05
C HIS A 16 0.55 -7.40 -6.08
N GLU A 17 0.42 -8.67 -6.46
CA GLU A 17 1.29 -9.30 -7.46
C GLU A 17 1.23 -8.56 -8.80
N ALA A 18 0.04 -8.19 -9.26
CA ALA A 18 -0.14 -7.44 -10.51
C ALA A 18 0.45 -6.02 -10.44
N ARG A 19 0.37 -5.35 -9.27
CA ARG A 19 1.02 -4.06 -9.05
C ARG A 19 2.54 -4.20 -9.09
N ASP A 20 3.08 -5.19 -8.38
CA ASP A 20 4.52 -5.39 -8.26
C ASP A 20 5.14 -5.74 -9.63
N GLU A 21 4.47 -6.58 -10.43
CA GLU A 21 4.88 -6.87 -11.81
C GLU A 21 4.88 -5.61 -12.70
N LYS A 22 3.91 -4.70 -12.47
CA LYS A 22 3.83 -3.43 -13.20
C LYS A 22 4.95 -2.47 -12.80
N GLU A 23 5.28 -2.37 -11.52
CA GLU A 23 6.42 -1.58 -11.03
C GLU A 23 7.76 -2.13 -11.59
N GLU A 24 7.95 -3.45 -11.59
CA GLU A 24 9.14 -4.08 -12.17
C GLU A 24 9.30 -3.80 -13.68
N LYS A 25 8.19 -3.85 -14.44
CA LYS A 25 8.19 -3.49 -15.86
C LYS A 25 8.55 -2.02 -16.09
N PHE A 26 8.08 -1.13 -15.23
CA PHE A 26 8.41 0.29 -15.29
C PHE A 26 9.90 0.53 -15.02
N GLU A 27 10.47 -0.09 -13.99
CA GLU A 27 11.90 -0.01 -13.69
C GLU A 27 12.77 -0.51 -14.86
N LYS A 28 12.43 -1.69 -15.42
CA LYS A 28 13.12 -2.24 -16.58
C LYS A 28 13.08 -1.30 -17.79
N LEU A 29 11.94 -0.64 -18.03
CA LEU A 29 11.80 0.32 -19.14
C LEU A 29 12.75 1.51 -18.97
N GLN A 30 12.83 2.07 -17.75
CA GLN A 30 13.70 3.20 -17.43
C GLN A 30 15.18 2.85 -17.62
N GLN A 31 15.57 1.66 -17.15
CA GLN A 31 16.94 1.16 -17.29
C GLN A 31 17.31 0.93 -18.76
N GLN A 32 16.40 0.36 -19.56
CA GLN A 32 16.60 0.18 -21.01
C GLN A 32 16.74 1.50 -21.76
N GLN A 33 15.95 2.52 -21.41
CA GLN A 33 16.06 3.84 -22.02
C GLN A 33 17.42 4.48 -21.72
N ARG A 34 17.87 4.40 -20.46
CA ARG A 34 19.19 4.88 -20.03
C ARG A 34 20.31 4.19 -20.79
N GLU A 35 20.29 2.86 -20.87
CA GLU A 35 21.29 2.10 -21.62
C GLU A 35 21.32 2.46 -23.11
N LYS A 36 20.15 2.60 -23.74
CA LYS A 36 20.06 2.97 -25.17
C LYS A 36 20.67 4.35 -25.41
N PHE A 37 20.39 5.31 -24.55
CA PHE A 37 20.95 6.66 -24.65
C PHE A 37 22.47 6.63 -24.53
N VAL A 38 23.00 5.94 -23.51
CA VAL A 38 24.45 5.78 -23.31
C VAL A 38 25.10 5.08 -24.52
N LYS A 39 24.54 3.97 -25.00
CA LYS A 39 25.07 3.22 -26.16
C LYS A 39 25.10 4.07 -27.45
N GLN A 40 24.07 4.87 -27.71
CA GLN A 40 24.02 5.75 -28.90
C GLN A 40 25.07 6.86 -28.83
N SER A 41 25.33 7.36 -27.63
CA SER A 41 26.30 8.43 -27.41
C SER A 41 27.78 7.98 -27.57
N THR A 42 28.10 6.70 -27.34
CA THR A 42 29.49 6.18 -27.37
C THR A 42 30.04 5.78 -28.76
N ASN A 43 29.23 5.81 -29.82
CA ASN A 43 29.59 5.26 -31.15
C ASN A 43 30.46 6.16 -32.06
N THR A 44 31.29 7.06 -31.54
CA THR A 44 32.05 8.06 -32.35
C THR A 44 33.57 7.94 -32.19
N SER A 45 34.35 8.07 -33.27
CA SER A 45 35.82 7.95 -33.23
C SER A 45 36.59 9.26 -33.02
N ASN A 46 35.92 10.41 -32.85
CA ASN A 46 36.56 11.72 -32.68
C ASN A 46 36.59 12.15 -31.20
N THR A 47 37.78 12.54 -30.69
CA THR A 47 38.04 12.83 -29.27
C THR A 47 37.30 14.08 -28.74
N GLU A 48 37.01 15.05 -29.61
CA GLU A 48 36.33 16.29 -29.22
C GLU A 48 34.80 16.14 -29.19
N GLU A 49 34.26 15.33 -30.11
CA GLU A 49 32.86 14.88 -30.08
C GLU A 49 32.59 13.97 -28.89
N TYR A 50 33.54 13.11 -28.53
CA TYR A 50 33.46 12.27 -27.34
C TYR A 50 33.28 13.08 -26.05
N ARG A 51 34.07 14.16 -25.87
CA ARG A 51 33.94 15.04 -24.70
C ARG A 51 32.59 15.74 -24.62
N ARG A 52 32.10 16.30 -25.74
CA ARG A 52 30.77 16.92 -25.78
C ARG A 52 29.65 15.94 -25.45
N ARG A 53 29.72 14.72 -25.99
CA ARG A 53 28.72 13.67 -25.70
C ARG A 53 28.81 13.17 -24.26
N ALA A 54 30.00 13.06 -23.68
CA ALA A 54 30.16 12.71 -22.27
C ALA A 54 29.43 13.72 -21.35
N ASP A 55 29.53 15.02 -21.66
CA ASP A 55 28.82 16.06 -20.92
C ASP A 55 27.28 15.97 -21.12
N GLU A 56 26.82 15.63 -22.32
CA GLU A 56 25.39 15.39 -22.61
C GLU A 56 24.85 14.17 -21.86
N ILE A 57 25.62 13.08 -21.79
CA ILE A 57 25.30 11.89 -20.99
C ILE A 57 25.18 12.26 -19.51
N ALA A 58 26.15 12.99 -18.97
CA ALA A 58 26.13 13.39 -17.57
C ALA A 58 24.90 14.25 -17.24
N LYS A 59 24.52 15.18 -18.13
CA LYS A 59 23.30 16.00 -17.99
C LYS A 59 22.03 15.15 -18.05
N PHE A 60 21.95 14.22 -19.01
CA PHE A 60 20.80 13.33 -19.15
C PHE A 60 20.63 12.44 -17.91
N ILE A 61 21.71 11.81 -17.44
CA ILE A 61 21.69 10.98 -16.23
C ILE A 61 21.22 11.80 -15.03
N LYS A 62 21.77 13.01 -14.84
CA LYS A 62 21.37 13.87 -13.73
C LYS A 62 19.88 14.22 -13.78
N LEU A 63 19.35 14.59 -14.94
CA LEU A 63 17.92 14.87 -15.10
C LEU A 63 17.06 13.63 -14.81
N GLN A 64 17.48 12.46 -15.30
CA GLN A 64 16.75 11.22 -15.06
C GLN A 64 16.78 10.80 -13.58
N ASP A 65 17.90 11.01 -12.88
CA ASP A 65 18.02 10.75 -11.45
C ASP A 65 17.09 11.71 -10.66
N GLU A 66 17.04 12.99 -11.02
CA GLU A 66 16.11 13.97 -10.42
C GLU A 66 14.63 13.57 -10.63
N GLU A 67 14.26 13.12 -11.83
CA GLU A 67 12.92 12.60 -12.12
C GLU A 67 12.61 11.33 -11.33
N MET A 68 13.58 10.43 -11.16
CA MET A 68 13.40 9.18 -10.41
C MET A 68 13.21 9.45 -8.92
N GLU A 69 13.97 10.38 -8.34
CA GLU A 69 13.79 10.81 -6.95
C GLU A 69 12.40 11.41 -6.72
N ALA A 70 11.90 12.22 -7.67
CA ALA A 70 10.54 12.74 -7.60
C ALA A 70 9.49 11.62 -7.65
N PHE A 71 9.66 10.63 -8.54
CA PHE A 71 8.79 9.46 -8.63
C PHE A 71 8.77 8.67 -7.32
N VAL A 72 9.92 8.38 -6.72
CA VAL A 72 10.02 7.66 -5.44
C VAL A 72 9.28 8.43 -4.35
N SER A 73 9.49 9.75 -4.26
CA SER A 73 8.79 10.60 -3.28
C SER A 73 7.27 10.59 -3.47
N GLU A 74 6.77 10.63 -4.70
CA GLU A 74 5.34 10.56 -4.99
C GLU A 74 4.76 9.17 -4.69
N ARG A 75 5.51 8.10 -4.99
CA ARG A 75 5.15 6.72 -4.72
C ARG A 75 5.04 6.45 -3.22
N ASP A 76 5.97 6.97 -2.43
CA ASP A 76 5.93 6.83 -0.97
C ASP A 76 4.72 7.54 -0.37
N LYS A 77 4.39 8.76 -0.83
CA LYS A 77 3.16 9.46 -0.42
C LYS A 77 1.91 8.66 -0.77
N LEU A 78 1.88 8.05 -1.94
CA LEU A 78 0.77 7.21 -2.38
C LEU A 78 0.58 6.00 -1.46
N ILE A 79 1.67 5.38 -1.02
CA ILE A 79 1.66 4.27 -0.06
C ILE A 79 1.15 4.73 1.30
N THR A 80 1.69 5.82 1.84
CA THR A 80 1.25 6.34 3.14
C THR A 80 -0.26 6.62 3.15
N VAL A 81 -0.77 7.31 2.12
CA VAL A 81 -2.21 7.59 1.99
C VAL A 81 -3.02 6.29 1.88
N HIS A 82 -2.50 5.27 1.20
CA HIS A 82 -3.17 3.97 1.10
C HIS A 82 -3.22 3.25 2.46
N GLU A 83 -2.11 3.24 3.20
CA GLU A 83 -2.02 2.63 4.52
C GLU A 83 -2.94 3.30 5.54
N GLU A 84 -3.01 4.64 5.53
CA GLU A 84 -3.93 5.43 6.35
C GLU A 84 -5.39 5.08 6.07
N LYS A 85 -5.77 4.96 4.79
CA LYS A 85 -7.13 4.55 4.40
C LYS A 85 -7.46 3.14 4.91
N MET A 86 -6.51 2.20 4.81
CA MET A 86 -6.68 0.84 5.31
C MET A 86 -6.77 0.80 6.84
N ALA A 87 -6.00 1.62 7.55
CA ALA A 87 -6.07 1.73 9.01
C ALA A 87 -7.41 2.32 9.46
N ALA A 88 -7.87 3.41 8.83
CA ALA A 88 -9.15 4.04 9.15
C ALA A 88 -10.33 3.10 8.91
N MET A 89 -10.30 2.30 7.85
CA MET A 89 -11.33 1.30 7.58
C MET A 89 -11.36 0.20 8.65
N ARG A 90 -10.20 -0.34 9.04
CA ARG A 90 -10.11 -1.34 10.13
C ARG A 90 -10.58 -0.79 11.47
N GLN A 91 -10.24 0.47 11.78
CA GLN A 91 -10.67 1.12 13.01
C GLN A 91 -12.20 1.18 13.11
N ARG A 92 -12.89 1.56 12.02
CA ARG A 92 -14.37 1.60 11.99
C ARG A 92 -14.96 0.22 12.21
N HIS A 93 -14.36 -0.81 11.61
CA HIS A 93 -14.80 -2.19 11.78
C HIS A 93 -14.70 -2.64 13.24
N TRP A 94 -13.57 -2.41 13.90
CA TRP A 94 -13.41 -2.73 15.33
C TRP A 94 -14.35 -1.94 16.23
N GLN A 95 -14.61 -0.67 15.93
CA GLN A 95 -15.60 0.11 16.66
C GLN A 95 -17.01 -0.51 16.56
N ALA A 96 -17.40 -0.94 15.36
CA ALA A 96 -18.67 -1.62 15.15
C ALA A 96 -18.76 -2.97 15.91
N GLU A 97 -17.68 -3.76 15.93
CA GLU A 97 -17.64 -5.00 16.72
C GLU A 97 -17.80 -4.73 18.22
N VAL A 98 -17.11 -3.73 18.76
CA VAL A 98 -17.23 -3.34 20.18
C VAL A 98 -18.66 -2.89 20.52
N GLU A 99 -19.33 -2.17 19.63
CA GLU A 99 -20.71 -1.74 19.83
C GLU A 99 -21.68 -2.93 19.85
N LEU A 100 -21.51 -3.90 18.94
CA LEU A 100 -22.32 -5.12 18.91
C LEU A 100 -22.15 -5.97 20.18
N GLU A 101 -20.92 -6.12 20.68
CA GLU A 101 -20.66 -6.84 21.94
C GLU A 101 -21.33 -6.16 23.13
N LYS A 102 -21.28 -4.82 23.21
CA LYS A 102 -21.96 -4.06 24.29
C LYS A 102 -23.48 -4.21 24.24
N GLU A 103 -24.05 -4.22 23.04
CA GLU A 103 -25.49 -4.45 22.85
C GLU A 103 -25.87 -5.84 23.32
N PHE A 104 -25.12 -6.86 22.89
CA PHE A 104 -25.33 -8.24 23.31
C PHE A 104 -25.20 -8.42 24.83
N ASP A 105 -24.17 -7.86 25.47
CA ASP A 105 -23.99 -7.91 26.93
C ASP A 105 -25.16 -7.27 27.68
N THR A 106 -25.69 -6.17 27.14
CA THR A 106 -26.86 -5.50 27.73
C THR A 106 -28.10 -6.38 27.64
N GLU A 107 -28.35 -7.00 26.48
CA GLU A 107 -29.47 -7.92 26.28
C GLU A 107 -29.34 -9.17 27.16
N LEU A 108 -28.14 -9.73 27.25
CA LEU A 108 -27.85 -10.89 28.08
C LEU A 108 -28.04 -10.56 29.56
N SER A 109 -27.59 -9.38 30.02
CA SER A 109 -27.79 -8.93 31.40
C SER A 109 -29.28 -8.82 31.74
N ARG A 110 -30.08 -8.21 30.86
CA ARG A 110 -31.55 -8.15 31.00
C ARG A 110 -32.19 -9.54 31.04
N LEU A 111 -31.70 -10.46 30.22
CA LEU A 111 -32.14 -11.85 30.22
C LEU A 111 -31.83 -12.50 31.58
N MET A 112 -30.62 -12.34 32.09
CA MET A 112 -30.22 -12.87 33.40
C MET A 112 -31.07 -12.31 34.54
N GLU A 113 -31.31 -11.00 34.55
CA GLU A 113 -32.17 -10.35 35.55
C GLU A 113 -33.58 -10.93 35.55
N LYS A 114 -34.18 -11.14 34.37
CA LYS A 114 -35.51 -11.73 34.21
C LYS A 114 -35.63 -13.12 34.85
N TYR A 115 -34.56 -13.90 34.81
CA TYR A 115 -34.51 -15.26 35.36
C TYR A 115 -33.83 -15.33 36.73
N THR A 116 -33.44 -14.20 37.32
CA THR A 116 -32.87 -14.16 38.67
C THR A 116 -33.98 -14.40 39.68
N PRO A 117 -33.93 -15.48 40.49
CA PRO A 117 -34.98 -15.78 41.45
C PRO A 117 -35.08 -14.68 42.50
N THR A 118 -36.26 -14.07 42.63
CA THR A 118 -36.55 -13.19 43.76
C THR A 118 -36.86 -14.06 44.96
N LEU A 119 -35.95 -14.13 45.94
CA LEU A 119 -36.24 -14.79 47.21
C LEU A 119 -37.34 -14.02 47.94
N PRO A 120 -38.49 -14.65 48.27
CA PRO A 120 -39.52 -13.98 49.05
C PRO A 120 -39.02 -13.80 50.49
N GLY A 121 -38.87 -12.55 50.95
CA GLY A 121 -38.66 -12.25 52.37
C GLY A 121 -37.42 -11.45 52.76
N MET A 122 -36.77 -10.71 51.86
CA MET A 122 -35.84 -9.64 52.26
C MET A 122 -36.21 -8.31 51.60
N ASP A 123 -37.31 -7.74 52.07
CA ASP A 123 -37.47 -6.28 52.04
C ASP A 123 -36.39 -5.68 52.96
N LYS A 124 -35.67 -4.67 52.45
CA LYS A 124 -34.88 -3.73 53.26
C LYS A 124 -35.67 -2.44 53.40
#